data_AF-A0A081A225-F1
#
_entry.id   AF-A0A081A225-F1
#
_cell.length_a   1.000
_cell.length_b   1.000
_cell.length_c   1.000
_cell.angle_alpha   90.00
_cell.angle_beta   90.00
_cell.angle_gamma   90.00
#
_symmetry.space_group_name_H-M   'P 1'
#
loop_
_entity.id
_entity.type
_entity.pdbx_description
1 polymer ?
#
loop_
_entity_poly.entity_id
_entity_poly.type
_entity_poly.pdbx_seq_one_letter_code
_entity_poly.pdbx_strand_id
1 'polypeptide(L)'
;MILSYRGPRVDGSHFSSCRLGSTSKSQRSLQSSTMPLQVPGYHTNTPLHPSFDEDIRDLHLLYDYDAEGADGKPEKWRYEMWFFSENRIVYSIHGGPMAGRLNYQTVAFQCIRPGELWQCNWLEETGTIVSLVYDIKNAKITTMIGFSKGHWEHPEDAHGDKRNPEDYARWRKLAEHGNNRDRLILSEQATILETFKGAGNLVPIAPDAETL
;
A
#
# COMPACT_ATOMS: atom_id res chain seq x y z
N MET A 1 -5.69 19.19 -17.69
CA MET A 1 -6.69 20.02 -16.97
C MET A 1 -6.24 20.06 -15.51
N ILE A 2 -5.43 21.06 -15.14
CA ILE A 2 -4.90 21.24 -13.79
C ILE A 2 -5.70 22.38 -13.16
N LEU A 3 -6.49 22.08 -12.14
CA LEU A 3 -7.27 23.07 -11.39
C LEU A 3 -6.33 23.80 -10.41
N SER A 4 -5.81 24.95 -10.82
CA SER A 4 -5.13 25.88 -9.91
C SER A 4 -6.17 26.73 -9.19
N TYR A 5 -6.40 26.47 -7.91
CA TYR A 5 -7.26 27.28 -7.05
C TYR A 5 -6.52 28.57 -6.65
N ARG A 6 -6.99 29.73 -7.13
CA ARG A 6 -6.53 31.05 -6.66
C ARG A 6 -7.56 31.59 -5.67
N GLY A 7 -7.19 31.64 -4.39
CA GLY A 7 -8.00 32.30 -3.36
C GLY A 7 -8.15 33.81 -3.61
N PRO A 8 -9.18 34.45 -3.04
CA PRO A 8 -9.49 35.85 -3.29
C PRO A 8 -8.41 36.79 -2.73
N ARG A 9 -8.04 37.78 -3.54
CA ARG A 9 -7.22 38.93 -3.14
C ARG A 9 -8.04 39.81 -2.21
N VAL A 10 -7.48 40.16 -1.05
CA VAL A 10 -8.02 41.17 -0.16
C VAL A 10 -7.18 42.44 -0.35
N ASP A 11 -7.86 43.52 -0.71
CA ASP A 11 -7.28 44.83 -0.95
C ASP A 11 -6.74 45.48 0.33
N GLY A 12 -5.63 46.20 0.17
CA GLY A 12 -4.96 46.91 1.24
C GLY A 12 -5.69 48.18 1.65
N SER A 13 -5.73 48.44 2.97
CA SER A 13 -5.77 49.80 3.49
C SER A 13 -5.10 49.88 4.87
N HIS A 14 -4.18 50.84 4.97
CA HIS A 14 -3.61 51.53 6.13
C HIS A 14 -3.52 50.84 7.50
N PHE A 15 -2.28 50.67 8.01
CA PHE A 15 -1.94 51.11 9.36
C PHE A 15 -0.49 51.61 9.47
N SER A 16 -0.35 52.61 10.34
CA SER A 16 0.76 53.54 10.52
C SER A 16 2.01 52.94 11.19
N SER A 17 3.11 53.66 11.07
CA SER A 17 4.47 53.32 11.51
C SER A 17 4.63 53.09 13.02
N CYS A 18 5.41 52.07 13.38
CA CYS A 18 6.23 52.08 14.59
C CYS A 18 7.55 51.34 14.32
N ARG A 19 8.67 52.07 14.42
CA ARG A 19 10.03 51.52 14.36
C ARG A 19 10.36 50.85 15.69
N LEU A 20 10.72 49.57 15.67
CA LEU A 20 11.47 48.93 16.75
C LEU A 20 12.41 47.86 16.19
N GLY A 21 13.71 48.01 16.51
CA GLY A 21 14.61 46.91 16.85
C GLY A 21 15.12 45.99 15.74
N SER A 22 16.35 46.23 15.29
CA SER A 22 17.19 45.27 14.59
C SER A 22 17.51 44.05 15.47
N THR A 23 17.13 42.84 15.05
CA THR A 23 17.83 41.61 15.43
C THR A 23 17.92 40.68 14.21
N SER A 24 19.12 40.53 13.67
CA SER A 24 19.42 39.62 12.56
C SER A 24 19.47 38.18 13.08
N LYS A 25 18.32 37.50 13.09
CA LYS A 25 18.30 36.03 13.12
C LYS A 25 18.34 35.54 11.69
N SER A 26 19.50 35.02 11.31
CA SER A 26 19.73 34.21 10.12
C SER A 26 18.65 33.12 10.03
N GLN A 27 17.64 33.36 9.19
CA GLN A 27 16.76 32.30 8.71
C GLN A 27 17.59 31.47 7.73
N ARG A 28 18.15 30.35 8.18
CA ARG A 28 18.53 29.28 7.25
C ARG A 28 17.24 28.79 6.62
N SER A 29 17.03 29.12 5.35
CA SER A 29 16.00 28.44 4.57
C SER A 29 16.43 26.97 4.49
N LEU A 30 15.62 26.10 5.10
CA LEU A 30 15.63 24.69 4.75
C LEU A 30 15.12 24.64 3.32
N GLN A 31 16.04 24.68 2.36
CA GLN A 31 15.73 24.31 0.99
C GLN A 31 15.32 22.83 1.04
N SER A 32 14.02 22.60 1.11
CA SER A 32 13.42 21.30 0.81
C SER A 32 13.80 20.98 -0.63
N SER A 33 14.81 20.14 -0.80
CA SER A 33 15.12 19.56 -2.09
C SER A 33 13.99 18.59 -2.41
N THR A 34 12.95 19.10 -3.08
CA THR A 34 11.86 18.26 -3.57
C THR A 34 12.42 17.42 -4.71
N MET A 35 12.81 16.19 -4.39
CA MET A 35 13.05 15.15 -5.39
C MET A 35 11.82 15.08 -6.31
N PRO A 36 11.99 15.04 -7.64
CA PRO A 36 10.86 14.96 -8.57
C PRO A 36 10.10 13.65 -8.34
N LEU A 37 8.78 13.69 -8.50
CA LEU A 37 7.93 12.49 -8.47
C LEU A 37 8.34 11.57 -9.63
N GLN A 38 8.67 10.32 -9.33
CA GLN A 38 9.12 9.31 -10.30
C GLN A 38 8.12 8.16 -10.39
N VAL A 39 8.14 7.48 -11.53
CA VAL A 39 7.32 6.28 -11.79
C VAL A 39 8.23 5.10 -12.19
N PRO A 40 8.00 3.88 -11.67
CA PRO A 40 7.09 3.59 -10.56
C PRO A 40 7.59 4.25 -9.25
N GLY A 41 6.66 4.66 -8.40
CA GLY A 41 7.02 5.36 -7.17
C GLY A 41 5.81 5.65 -6.29
N TYR A 42 6.10 5.98 -5.03
CA TYR A 42 5.10 6.29 -4.01
C TYR A 42 5.24 7.74 -3.60
N HIS A 43 4.12 8.44 -3.48
CA HIS A 43 4.11 9.79 -2.96
C HIS A 43 2.93 9.95 -2.00
N THR A 44 3.20 10.50 -0.83
CA THR A 44 2.16 10.81 0.15
C THR A 44 2.49 12.16 0.78
N ASN A 45 1.60 13.13 0.57
CA ASN A 45 1.73 14.45 1.20
C ASN A 45 1.29 14.44 2.66
N THR A 46 0.49 13.45 3.05
CA THR A 46 -0.03 13.29 4.41
C THR A 46 1.05 12.66 5.29
N PRO A 47 1.42 13.28 6.43
CA PRO A 47 2.32 12.66 7.40
C PRO A 47 1.74 11.33 7.91
N LEU A 48 2.62 10.39 8.24
CA LEU A 48 2.21 9.16 8.92
C LEU A 48 1.59 9.51 10.27
N HIS A 49 0.39 8.99 10.53
CA HIS A 49 -0.32 9.29 11.77
C HIS A 49 0.37 8.60 12.96
N PRO A 50 0.51 9.26 14.14
CA PRO A 50 1.22 8.68 15.29
C PRO A 50 0.65 7.35 15.81
N SER A 51 -0.64 7.09 15.60
CA SER A 51 -1.23 5.80 15.99
C SER A 51 -0.78 4.62 15.13
N PHE A 52 0.02 4.83 14.08
CA PHE A 52 0.59 3.74 13.27
C PHE A 52 1.33 2.72 14.12
N ASP A 53 2.12 3.19 15.10
CA ASP A 53 2.94 2.30 15.93
C ASP A 53 2.09 1.36 16.78
N GLU A 54 0.94 1.82 17.26
CA GLU A 54 -0.01 1.01 18.01
C GLU A 54 -0.84 0.13 17.07
N ASP A 55 -1.48 0.76 16.09
CA ASP A 55 -2.50 0.15 15.24
C ASP A 55 -1.90 -0.86 14.25
N ILE A 56 -0.75 -0.57 13.64
CA ILE A 56 -0.26 -1.25 12.43
C ILE A 56 1.14 -1.83 12.56
N ARG A 57 2.08 -1.16 13.25
CA ARG A 57 3.47 -1.64 13.30
C ARG A 57 3.54 -3.06 13.84
N ASP A 58 4.26 -3.93 13.12
CA ASP A 58 4.48 -5.32 13.46
C ASP A 58 3.18 -6.15 13.56
N LEU A 59 2.08 -5.67 12.97
CA LEU A 59 0.80 -6.36 12.97
C LEU A 59 0.81 -7.53 11.99
N HIS A 60 0.30 -8.67 12.43
CA HIS A 60 0.09 -9.85 11.63
C HIS A 60 -1.39 -10.19 11.56
N LEU A 61 -1.90 -10.43 10.35
CA LEU A 61 -3.28 -10.80 10.08
C LEU A 61 -3.34 -12.09 9.26
N LEU A 62 -4.20 -13.02 9.70
CA LEU A 62 -4.67 -14.15 8.91
C LEU A 62 -6.14 -13.92 8.59
N TYR A 63 -6.54 -14.02 7.32
CA TYR A 63 -7.89 -13.67 6.90
C TYR A 63 -8.36 -14.48 5.70
N ASP A 64 -9.67 -14.69 5.62
CA ASP A 64 -10.33 -15.42 4.54
C ASP A 64 -11.22 -14.47 3.74
N TYR A 65 -10.98 -14.36 2.43
CA TYR A 65 -11.93 -13.73 1.51
C TYR A 65 -13.14 -14.62 1.31
N ASP A 66 -14.29 -13.99 1.14
CA ASP A 66 -15.47 -14.61 0.56
C ASP A 66 -15.25 -14.65 -0.96
N ALA A 67 -15.06 -15.82 -1.55
CA ALA A 67 -14.79 -15.97 -2.98
C ALA A 67 -15.75 -16.96 -3.64
N GLU A 68 -15.73 -17.01 -4.97
CA GLU A 68 -16.48 -17.99 -5.77
C GLU A 68 -15.50 -18.90 -6.52
N GLY A 69 -15.67 -20.21 -6.35
CA GLY A 69 -14.91 -21.22 -7.07
C GLY A 69 -15.32 -21.31 -8.54
N ALA A 70 -14.53 -22.01 -9.35
CA ALA A 70 -14.79 -22.16 -10.79
C ALA A 70 -16.14 -22.84 -11.13
N ASP A 71 -16.73 -23.58 -10.18
CA ASP A 71 -18.04 -24.21 -10.30
C ASP A 71 -19.21 -23.32 -9.81
N GLY A 72 -18.93 -22.06 -9.47
CA GLY A 72 -19.89 -21.10 -8.95
C GLY A 72 -20.23 -21.28 -7.47
N LYS A 73 -19.53 -22.18 -6.76
CA LYS A 73 -19.79 -22.40 -5.32
C LYS A 73 -18.96 -21.45 -4.46
N PRO A 74 -19.47 -21.04 -3.29
CA PRO A 74 -18.68 -20.27 -2.34
C PRO A 74 -17.41 -21.02 -1.93
N GLU A 75 -16.29 -20.31 -1.96
CA GLU A 75 -14.98 -20.75 -1.52
C GLU A 75 -14.40 -19.73 -0.51
N LYS A 76 -13.43 -20.16 0.29
CA LYS A 76 -12.60 -19.27 1.11
C LYS A 76 -11.19 -19.24 0.59
N TRP A 77 -10.70 -18.05 0.28
CA TRP A 77 -9.29 -17.87 -0.05
C TRP A 77 -8.55 -17.28 1.14
N ARG A 78 -7.67 -18.08 1.73
CA ARG A 78 -6.90 -17.70 2.91
C ARG A 78 -5.64 -16.94 2.53
N TYR A 79 -5.42 -15.81 3.21
CA TYR A 79 -4.27 -14.93 3.03
C TYR A 79 -3.67 -14.60 4.39
N GLU A 80 -2.37 -14.37 4.40
CA GLU A 80 -1.57 -14.02 5.57
C GLU A 80 -0.74 -12.78 5.26
N MET A 81 -0.76 -11.77 6.13
CA MET A 81 -0.10 -10.49 5.93
C MET A 81 0.59 -10.04 7.21
N TRP A 82 1.83 -9.57 7.09
CA TRP A 82 2.58 -8.93 8.15
C TRP A 82 3.02 -7.52 7.74
N PHE A 83 2.57 -6.54 8.53
CA PHE A 83 2.91 -5.13 8.39
C PHE A 83 4.24 -4.84 9.10
N PHE A 84 5.33 -5.24 8.43
CA PHE A 84 6.70 -5.19 8.92
C PHE A 84 7.15 -3.80 9.41
N SER A 85 6.88 -2.76 8.62
CA SER A 85 7.26 -1.37 8.93
C SER A 85 6.33 -0.37 8.24
N GLU A 86 6.58 0.93 8.46
CA GLU A 86 5.83 2.04 7.86
C GLU A 86 5.86 2.10 6.32
N ASN A 87 6.65 1.25 5.68
CA ASN A 87 6.79 1.21 4.23
C ASN A 87 7.00 -0.21 3.66
N ARG A 88 6.83 -1.26 4.48
CA ARG A 88 7.01 -2.65 4.05
C ARG A 88 5.92 -3.55 4.56
N ILE A 89 5.49 -4.46 3.69
CA ILE A 89 4.65 -5.60 4.02
C ILE A 89 5.30 -6.87 3.50
N VAL A 90 5.03 -7.99 4.19
CA VAL A 90 5.32 -9.35 3.75
C VAL A 90 4.01 -10.11 3.77
N TYR A 91 3.71 -10.92 2.75
CA TYR A 91 2.46 -11.66 2.71
C TYR A 91 2.62 -13.03 2.03
N SER A 92 1.70 -13.93 2.35
CA SER A 92 1.57 -15.26 1.74
C SER A 92 0.13 -15.52 1.35
N ILE A 93 -0.06 -16.20 0.22
CA ILE A 93 -1.37 -16.59 -0.29
C ILE A 93 -1.52 -18.10 -0.14
N HIS A 94 -2.55 -18.53 0.60
CA HIS A 94 -2.79 -19.93 0.96
C HIS A 94 -3.97 -20.57 0.21
N GLY A 95 -4.81 -19.76 -0.44
CA GLY A 95 -5.97 -20.24 -1.20
C GLY A 95 -6.28 -19.41 -2.45
N GLY A 96 -7.13 -19.95 -3.32
CA GLY A 96 -7.48 -19.35 -4.60
C GLY A 96 -6.41 -19.51 -5.68
N PRO A 97 -6.56 -18.84 -6.84
CA PRO A 97 -5.68 -19.02 -8.00
C PRO A 97 -4.19 -18.74 -7.72
N MET A 98 -3.90 -17.88 -6.73
CA MET A 98 -2.53 -17.48 -6.39
C MET A 98 -1.95 -18.24 -5.19
N ALA A 99 -2.57 -19.34 -4.76
CA ALA A 99 -2.09 -20.15 -3.64
C ALA A 99 -0.65 -20.64 -3.89
N GLY A 100 0.25 -20.41 -2.93
CA GLY A 100 1.68 -20.72 -3.05
C GLY A 100 2.56 -19.52 -3.41
N ARG A 101 2.00 -18.30 -3.48
CA ARG A 101 2.75 -17.06 -3.67
C ARG A 101 3.17 -16.45 -2.33
N LEU A 102 4.47 -16.23 -2.14
CA LEU A 102 5.09 -15.55 -1.00
C LEU A 102 5.79 -14.28 -1.48
N ASN A 103 5.34 -13.12 -1.02
CA ASN A 103 5.80 -11.84 -1.55
C ASN A 103 6.08 -10.81 -0.44
N TYR A 104 6.71 -9.72 -0.83
CA TYR A 104 6.90 -8.52 -0.03
C TYR A 104 6.89 -7.28 -0.92
N GLN A 105 6.42 -6.16 -0.38
CA GLN A 105 6.22 -4.96 -1.17
C GLN A 105 6.44 -3.67 -0.41
N THR A 106 6.86 -2.63 -1.15
CA THR A 106 6.79 -1.25 -0.67
C THR A 106 5.33 -0.84 -0.59
N VAL A 107 4.91 -0.26 0.52
CA VAL A 107 3.50 0.11 0.74
C VAL A 107 3.40 1.54 1.24
N ALA A 108 2.29 2.21 0.92
CA ALA A 108 1.94 3.50 1.51
C ALA A 108 0.72 3.34 2.44
N PHE A 109 0.80 3.90 3.64
CA PHE A 109 -0.28 3.88 4.63
C PHE A 109 -0.98 5.23 4.74
N GLN A 110 -2.28 5.19 5.00
CA GLN A 110 -3.10 6.35 5.34
C GLN A 110 -4.02 5.97 6.49
N CYS A 111 -3.95 6.75 7.58
CA CYS A 111 -4.91 6.65 8.66
C CYS A 111 -6.23 7.28 8.22
N ILE A 112 -7.31 6.51 8.21
CA ILE A 112 -8.67 7.03 7.96
C ILE A 112 -9.26 7.48 9.29
N ARG A 113 -9.19 6.62 10.31
CA ARG A 113 -9.64 6.91 11.68
C ARG A 113 -8.77 6.13 12.67
N PRO A 114 -8.03 6.81 13.58
CA PRO A 114 -7.09 6.14 14.47
C PRO A 114 -7.80 5.13 15.39
N GLY A 115 -7.18 3.98 15.64
CA GLY A 115 -7.76 2.88 16.42
C GLY A 115 -8.94 2.16 15.76
N GLU A 116 -9.28 2.49 14.50
CA GLU A 116 -10.47 1.95 13.82
C GLU A 116 -10.23 1.56 12.36
N LEU A 117 -9.71 2.45 11.53
CA LEU A 117 -9.64 2.28 10.07
C LEU A 117 -8.31 2.77 9.51
N TRP A 118 -7.64 1.88 8.79
CA TRP A 118 -6.41 2.17 8.06
C TRP A 118 -6.52 1.72 6.62
N GLN A 119 -5.89 2.46 5.71
CA GLN A 119 -5.73 2.06 4.33
C GLN A 119 -4.26 1.87 4.02
N CYS A 120 -3.94 0.83 3.26
CA CYS A 120 -2.62 0.62 2.69
C CYS A 120 -2.73 0.29 1.19
N ASN A 121 -1.79 0.81 0.41
CA ASN A 121 -1.82 0.70 -1.04
C ASN A 121 -0.44 0.32 -1.60
N TRP A 122 -0.41 -0.57 -2.59
CA TRP A 122 0.82 -0.96 -3.26
C TRP A 122 0.65 -1.33 -4.74
N LEU A 123 1.76 -1.29 -5.45
CA LEU A 123 1.94 -1.80 -6.82
C LEU A 123 2.89 -3.00 -6.76
N GLU A 124 2.58 -4.07 -7.48
CA GLU A 124 3.42 -5.25 -7.59
C GLU A 124 4.16 -5.31 -8.93
N GLU A 125 5.25 -6.08 -8.97
CA GLU A 125 6.04 -6.35 -10.17
C GLU A 125 5.26 -7.04 -11.29
N THR A 126 4.18 -7.74 -10.94
CA THR A 126 3.22 -8.34 -11.89
C THR A 126 2.36 -7.29 -12.59
N GLY A 127 2.44 -6.03 -12.18
CA GLY A 127 1.58 -4.94 -12.61
C GLY A 127 0.28 -4.82 -11.80
N THR A 128 0.00 -5.74 -10.87
CA THR A 128 -1.18 -5.68 -9.99
C THR A 128 -1.12 -4.46 -9.07
N ILE A 129 -2.25 -3.77 -8.92
CA ILE A 129 -2.42 -2.68 -7.95
C ILE A 129 -3.37 -3.15 -6.85
N VAL A 130 -3.06 -2.79 -5.61
CA VAL A 130 -3.88 -3.17 -4.46
C VAL A 130 -4.16 -1.96 -3.58
N SER A 131 -5.42 -1.85 -3.17
CA SER A 131 -5.86 -0.99 -2.08
C SER A 131 -6.55 -1.85 -1.04
N LEU A 132 -6.07 -1.81 0.20
CA LEU A 132 -6.60 -2.58 1.32
C LEU A 132 -6.98 -1.64 2.45
N VAL A 133 -8.20 -1.81 2.96
CA VAL A 133 -8.68 -1.15 4.17
C VAL A 133 -8.76 -2.19 5.28
N TYR A 134 -8.02 -1.94 6.37
CA TYR A 134 -8.10 -2.71 7.59
C TYR A 134 -9.08 -2.04 8.55
N ASP A 135 -10.18 -2.75 8.84
CA ASP A 135 -11.17 -2.37 9.84
C ASP A 135 -10.91 -3.15 11.13
N ILE A 136 -10.26 -2.45 12.07
CA ILE A 136 -9.85 -2.98 13.37
C ILE A 136 -11.08 -3.36 14.19
N LYS A 137 -12.14 -2.54 14.17
CA LYS A 137 -13.30 -2.72 15.06
C LYS A 137 -14.19 -3.86 14.61
N ASN A 138 -14.35 -4.03 13.30
CA ASN A 138 -15.20 -5.07 12.75
C ASN A 138 -14.44 -6.36 12.40
N ALA A 139 -13.11 -6.39 12.59
CA ALA A 139 -12.25 -7.51 12.20
C ALA A 139 -12.44 -7.89 10.71
N LYS A 140 -12.41 -6.87 9.85
CA LYS A 140 -12.61 -7.01 8.41
C LYS A 140 -11.46 -6.39 7.62
N ILE A 141 -11.26 -6.97 6.45
CA ILE A 141 -10.48 -6.37 5.38
C ILE A 141 -11.44 -6.05 4.23
N THR A 142 -11.31 -4.88 3.63
CA THR A 142 -11.97 -4.52 2.37
C THR A 142 -10.91 -4.18 1.35
N THR A 143 -10.95 -4.83 0.18
CA THR A 143 -9.94 -4.62 -0.85
C THR A 143 -10.52 -4.26 -2.19
N MET A 144 -9.81 -3.40 -2.91
CA MET A 144 -9.84 -3.36 -4.36
C MET A 144 -8.51 -3.89 -4.88
N ILE A 145 -8.54 -5.02 -5.58
CA ILE A 145 -7.38 -5.59 -6.26
C ILE A 145 -7.59 -5.43 -7.76
N GLY A 146 -6.69 -4.70 -8.42
CA GLY A 146 -6.65 -4.60 -9.87
C GLY A 146 -5.59 -5.52 -10.44
N PHE A 147 -5.91 -6.80 -10.64
CA PHE A 147 -5.01 -7.76 -11.26
C PHE A 147 -4.68 -7.31 -12.69
N SER A 148 -3.39 -7.31 -13.06
CA SER A 148 -3.01 -7.16 -14.46
C SER A 148 -3.51 -8.36 -15.27
N LYS A 149 -3.69 -8.19 -16.58
CA LYS A 149 -4.06 -9.27 -17.48
C LYS A 149 -3.16 -10.50 -17.32
N GLY A 150 -1.85 -10.31 -17.32
CA GLY A 150 -0.89 -11.42 -17.18
C GLY A 150 -1.02 -12.13 -15.85
N HIS A 151 -1.13 -11.39 -14.74
CA HIS A 151 -1.29 -12.02 -13.43
C HIS A 151 -2.58 -12.84 -13.35
N TRP A 152 -3.69 -12.34 -13.88
CA TRP A 152 -4.97 -13.05 -13.82
C TRP A 152 -5.05 -14.25 -14.78
N GLU A 153 -4.59 -14.11 -16.02
CA GLU A 153 -4.68 -15.16 -17.05
C GLU A 153 -3.57 -16.22 -16.91
N HIS A 154 -2.50 -15.93 -16.17
CA HIS A 154 -1.37 -16.84 -15.92
C HIS A 154 -1.03 -16.92 -14.42
N PRO A 155 -1.97 -17.37 -13.57
CA PRO A 155 -1.81 -17.31 -12.10
C PRO A 155 -0.67 -18.19 -11.58
N GLU A 156 -0.43 -19.35 -12.20
CA GLU A 156 0.63 -20.30 -11.83
C GLU A 156 2.03 -19.67 -11.97
N ASP A 157 2.22 -18.78 -12.94
CA ASP A 157 3.49 -18.08 -13.12
C ASP A 157 3.77 -17.11 -11.96
N ALA A 158 2.75 -16.69 -11.19
CA ALA A 158 2.89 -15.84 -10.01
C ALA A 158 3.16 -16.61 -8.70
N HIS A 159 3.21 -17.94 -8.72
CA HIS A 159 3.56 -18.76 -7.55
C HIS A 159 5.07 -18.69 -7.25
N GLY A 160 5.46 -19.11 -6.05
CA GLY A 160 6.86 -19.12 -5.59
C GLY A 160 7.16 -18.03 -4.56
N ASP A 161 8.45 -17.77 -4.33
CA ASP A 161 8.93 -16.77 -3.36
C ASP A 161 9.68 -15.66 -4.09
N LYS A 162 9.30 -14.39 -3.89
CA LYS A 162 10.01 -13.24 -4.48
C LYS A 162 11.51 -13.24 -4.21
N ARG A 163 11.94 -13.82 -3.09
CA ARG A 163 13.35 -13.91 -2.71
C ARG A 163 14.14 -14.82 -3.65
N ASN A 164 13.46 -15.69 -4.40
CA ASN A 164 14.04 -16.45 -5.50
C ASN A 164 14.13 -15.55 -6.75
N PRO A 165 15.34 -15.30 -7.28
CA PRO A 165 15.52 -14.46 -8.48
C PRO A 165 14.77 -14.96 -9.71
N GLU A 166 14.59 -16.28 -9.86
CA GLU A 166 13.89 -16.87 -11.01
C GLU A 166 12.39 -16.60 -10.95
N ASP A 167 11.80 -16.71 -9.76
CA ASP A 167 10.40 -16.39 -9.51
C ASP A 167 10.17 -14.89 -9.73
N TYR A 168 11.02 -14.03 -9.15
CA TYR A 168 10.92 -12.59 -9.33
C TYR A 168 11.02 -12.17 -10.80
N ALA A 169 11.97 -12.74 -11.56
CA ALA A 169 12.11 -12.46 -12.99
C ALA A 169 10.91 -12.95 -13.81
N ARG A 170 10.31 -14.08 -13.45
CA ARG A 170 9.07 -14.59 -14.07
C ARG A 170 7.90 -13.64 -13.78
N TRP A 171 7.76 -13.16 -12.55
CA TRP A 171 6.66 -12.29 -12.15
C TRP A 171 6.68 -10.94 -12.87
N ARG A 172 7.87 -10.37 -13.12
CA ARG A 172 8.02 -9.13 -13.91
C ARG A 172 7.48 -9.27 -15.33
N LYS A 173 7.62 -10.44 -15.96
CA LYS A 173 7.10 -10.69 -17.32
C LYS A 173 5.58 -10.66 -17.37
N LEU A 174 4.88 -10.97 -16.27
CA LEU A 174 3.42 -10.91 -16.21
C LEU A 174 2.90 -9.48 -16.46
N ALA A 175 3.66 -8.45 -16.11
CA ALA A 175 3.28 -7.05 -16.37
C ALA A 175 3.34 -6.67 -17.86
N GLU A 176 3.99 -7.48 -18.71
CA GLU A 176 4.12 -7.24 -20.15
C GLU A 176 2.86 -7.68 -20.92
N HIS A 177 1.97 -8.44 -20.29
CA HIS A 177 0.71 -8.86 -20.90
C HIS A 177 -0.33 -7.74 -20.85
N GLY A 178 -0.79 -7.30 -22.02
CA GLY A 178 -1.83 -6.29 -22.14
C GLY A 178 -1.34 -4.88 -21.79
N ASN A 179 -2.24 -4.04 -21.28
CA ASN A 179 -1.94 -2.69 -20.83
C ASN A 179 -2.69 -2.36 -19.53
N ASN A 180 -2.46 -1.15 -18.99
CA ASN A 180 -3.06 -0.73 -17.71
C ASN A 180 -4.60 -0.74 -17.65
N ARG A 181 -5.30 -0.79 -18.79
CA ARG A 181 -6.77 -0.93 -18.86
C ARG A 181 -7.24 -2.38 -18.85
N ASP A 182 -6.34 -3.31 -19.17
CA ASP A 182 -6.63 -4.75 -19.19
C ASP A 182 -6.43 -5.31 -17.79
N ARG A 183 -7.39 -5.00 -16.90
CA ARG A 183 -7.37 -5.44 -15.50
C ARG A 183 -8.67 -6.11 -15.11
N LEU A 184 -8.56 -7.16 -14.30
CA LEU A 184 -9.68 -7.61 -13.50
C LEU A 184 -9.70 -6.81 -12.19
N ILE A 185 -10.80 -6.12 -11.92
CA ILE A 185 -11.02 -5.43 -10.65
C ILE A 185 -11.84 -6.34 -9.75
N LEU A 186 -11.21 -6.87 -8.70
CA LEU A 186 -11.90 -7.58 -7.62
C LEU A 186 -12.13 -6.64 -6.45
N SER A 187 -13.38 -6.59 -5.98
CA SER A 187 -13.80 -5.76 -4.85
C SER A 187 -14.41 -6.65 -3.79
N GLU A 188 -13.56 -7.16 -2.91
CA GLU A 188 -13.90 -8.22 -1.96
C GLU A 188 -13.73 -7.77 -0.51
N GLN A 189 -14.47 -8.44 0.36
CA GLN A 189 -14.27 -8.37 1.80
C GLN A 189 -13.73 -9.70 2.33
N ALA A 190 -12.88 -9.59 3.35
CA ALA A 190 -12.36 -10.73 4.08
C ALA A 190 -12.69 -10.62 5.57
N THR A 191 -12.87 -11.78 6.19
CA THR A 191 -12.99 -11.91 7.64
C THR A 191 -11.61 -12.20 8.23
N ILE A 192 -11.21 -11.40 9.21
CA ILE A 192 -9.97 -11.61 9.94
C ILE A 192 -10.19 -12.71 10.97
N LEU A 193 -9.35 -13.74 10.91
CA LEU A 193 -9.40 -14.90 11.78
C LEU A 193 -8.46 -14.74 12.97
N GLU A 194 -7.27 -14.22 12.72
CA GLU A 194 -6.24 -14.03 13.74
C GLU A 194 -5.61 -12.64 13.61
N THR A 195 -5.23 -12.08 14.76
CA THR A 195 -4.54 -10.80 14.86
C THR A 195 -3.55 -10.88 16.00
N PHE A 196 -2.27 -10.68 15.70
CA PHE A 196 -1.20 -10.66 16.69
C PHE A 196 -0.03 -9.76 16.25
N LYS A 197 0.97 -9.58 17.11
CA LYS A 197 2.21 -8.87 16.76
C LYS A 197 3.35 -9.85 16.50
N GLY A 198 4.17 -9.55 15.50
CA GLY A 198 5.33 -10.35 15.11
C GLY A 198 5.18 -11.05 13.76
N ALA A 199 6.27 -11.64 13.28
CA ALA A 199 6.36 -12.21 11.94
C ALA A 199 5.44 -13.42 11.70
N GLY A 200 5.08 -14.16 12.75
CA GLY A 200 4.48 -15.48 12.60
C GLY A 200 5.44 -16.42 11.85
N ASN A 201 4.98 -17.03 10.76
CA ASN A 201 5.81 -17.87 9.90
C ASN A 201 6.40 -17.12 8.70
N LEU A 202 6.08 -15.83 8.53
CA LEU A 202 6.60 -15.02 7.44
C LEU A 202 8.06 -14.64 7.69
N VAL A 203 8.84 -14.57 6.61
CA VAL A 203 10.28 -14.29 6.69
C VAL A 203 10.52 -12.78 6.57
N PRO A 204 11.29 -12.16 7.48
CA PRO A 204 11.61 -10.73 7.39
C PRO A 204 12.43 -10.40 6.13
N ILE A 205 12.48 -9.12 5.80
CA ILE A 205 13.27 -8.58 4.69
C ILE A 205 14.22 -7.49 5.18
N ALA A 206 15.25 -7.22 4.39
CA ALA A 206 16.04 -6.01 4.60
C ALA A 206 15.18 -4.75 4.34
N PRO A 207 15.38 -3.64 5.08
CA PRO A 207 14.61 -2.41 4.87
C PRO A 207 14.69 -1.86 3.43
N ASP A 208 15.80 -2.11 2.74
CA ASP A 208 16.12 -1.67 1.38
C ASP A 208 15.92 -2.76 0.31
N ALA A 209 15.27 -3.88 0.65
CA ALA A 209 14.99 -4.94 -0.32
C ALA A 209 14.24 -4.41 -1.56
N GLU A 210 14.67 -4.84 -2.75
CA GLU A 210 14.06 -4.44 -4.03
C GLU A 210 12.63 -4.96 -4.14
N THR A 211 11.71 -4.08 -4.55
CA THR A 211 10.29 -4.44 -4.69
C THR A 211 9.73 -4.28 -6.10
N LEU A 212 10.30 -3.42 -6.96
CA LEU A 212 9.88 -3.15 -8.34
C LEU A 212 11.10 -2.88 -9.23
#